data_AF-A0A433ZU12-F1
#
_entry.id   AF-A0A433ZU12-F1
#
_cell.length_a   1.000
_cell.length_b   1.000
_cell.length_c   1.000
_cell.angle_alpha   90.00
_cell.angle_beta   90.00
_cell.angle_gamma   90.00
#
_symmetry.space_group_name_H-M   'P 1'
#
loop_
_entity.id
_entity.type
_entity.pdbx_description
1 polymer ?
#
loop_
_entity_poly.entity_id
_entity_poly.type
_entity_poly.pdbx_seq_one_letter_code
_entity_poly.pdbx_strand_id
1 'polypeptide(L)'
;MFNECVVDEILNWIENNLESDLSLEAVAGKAGYSKWHFQRIFKQQTGYTLANYVRARRLSCAAIALRLLPLNLMHLSTKYRFNSQQTFCWAFKQHFGITPSGYRKKNGWQPGGFVLPKRYAGKLHSSVEMTTLPEKVLTGTTHIYQAASDTWNMRLPQLRKYYWQPFLRRLTALPDSLYAIHGVSKSAGDTFSMYYATLAEAHCLQNTTPQDIVYTPGHAHYLKIIFTGDFSDIDFQDITYDIYNNVLPELNIIRHPDHPDTEEYVLHDNITELNTENPKLAVRVINYYIPVLTDTSGL
;
A
#
# COMPACT_ATOMS: atom_id res chain seq x y z
N MET A 1 -9.42 -3.70 -26.22
CA MET A 1 -10.16 -4.89 -25.77
C MET A 1 -9.30 -6.15 -25.66
N PHE A 2 -8.91 -6.87 -26.73
CA PHE A 2 -8.16 -8.15 -26.55
C PHE A 2 -6.73 -7.96 -26.01
N ASN A 3 -5.96 -7.03 -26.58
CA ASN A 3 -4.58 -6.80 -26.14
C ASN A 3 -4.48 -6.19 -24.74
N GLU A 4 -5.50 -5.46 -24.28
CA GLU A 4 -5.54 -4.89 -22.91
C GLU A 4 -5.70 -6.01 -21.89
N CYS A 5 -6.65 -6.93 -22.12
CA CYS A 5 -6.85 -8.12 -21.29
C CYS A 5 -5.56 -8.94 -21.13
N VAL A 6 -4.79 -9.13 -22.22
CA VAL A 6 -3.54 -9.90 -22.15
C VAL A 6 -2.47 -9.20 -21.33
N VAL A 7 -2.30 -7.88 -21.47
CA VAL A 7 -1.28 -7.16 -20.68
C VAL A 7 -1.64 -7.13 -19.20
N ASP A 8 -2.93 -6.99 -18.86
CA ASP A 8 -3.40 -7.07 -17.48
C ASP A 8 -3.13 -8.44 -16.86
N GLU A 9 -3.42 -9.52 -17.59
CA GLU A 9 -3.08 -10.89 -17.17
C GLU A 9 -1.57 -11.07 -16.98
N ILE A 10 -0.76 -10.51 -17.87
CA ILE A 10 0.70 -10.58 -17.77
C ILE A 10 1.23 -9.73 -16.63
N LEU A 11 0.67 -8.56 -16.36
CA LEU A 11 1.01 -7.74 -15.19
C LEU A 11 0.73 -8.52 -13.91
N ASN A 12 -0.47 -9.09 -13.78
CA ASN A 12 -0.82 -9.95 -12.65
C ASN A 12 0.14 -11.14 -12.51
N TRP A 13 0.52 -11.78 -13.62
CA TRP A 13 1.49 -12.85 -13.57
C TRP A 13 2.88 -12.37 -13.15
N ILE A 14 3.37 -11.25 -13.67
CA ILE A 14 4.66 -10.65 -13.29
C ILE A 14 4.72 -10.42 -11.78
N GLU A 15 3.68 -9.81 -11.21
CA GLU A 15 3.65 -9.50 -9.77
C GLU A 15 3.69 -10.75 -8.90
N ASN A 16 3.10 -11.86 -9.34
CA ASN A 16 3.16 -13.15 -8.65
C ASN A 16 4.47 -13.92 -8.90
N ASN A 17 5.37 -13.42 -9.76
CA ASN A 17 6.57 -14.13 -10.22
C ASN A 17 7.83 -13.24 -10.22
N LEU A 18 7.86 -12.19 -9.38
CA LEU A 18 8.98 -11.24 -9.34
C LEU A 18 10.34 -11.90 -9.04
N GLU A 19 10.35 -13.04 -8.35
CA GLU A 19 11.56 -13.81 -8.01
C GLU A 19 11.97 -14.82 -9.09
N SER A 20 11.18 -14.96 -10.15
CA SER A 20 11.39 -15.93 -11.24
C SER A 20 12.04 -15.30 -12.48
N ASP A 21 12.25 -16.08 -13.54
CA ASP A 21 12.67 -15.51 -14.82
C ASP A 21 11.53 -14.72 -15.46
N LEU A 22 11.78 -13.43 -15.69
CA LEU A 22 10.88 -12.48 -16.34
C LEU A 22 11.58 -11.82 -17.54
N SER A 23 12.44 -12.59 -18.20
CA SER A 23 13.04 -12.23 -19.49
C SER A 23 11.95 -11.94 -20.53
N LEU A 24 12.27 -11.09 -21.50
CA LEU A 24 11.31 -10.76 -22.58
C LEU A 24 10.90 -12.02 -23.34
N GLU A 25 11.83 -12.96 -23.49
CA GLU A 25 11.63 -14.32 -24.00
C GLU A 25 10.52 -15.04 -23.25
N ALA A 26 10.65 -15.17 -21.93
CA ALA A 26 9.71 -15.90 -21.08
C ALA A 26 8.33 -15.25 -21.08
N VAL A 27 8.29 -13.92 -20.94
CA VAL A 27 7.03 -13.18 -20.85
C VAL A 27 6.28 -13.17 -22.17
N ALA A 28 6.97 -12.92 -23.29
CA ALA A 28 6.34 -12.92 -24.62
C ALA A 28 5.85 -14.32 -25.00
N GLY A 29 6.62 -15.37 -24.67
CA GLY A 29 6.22 -16.76 -24.86
C GLY A 29 4.94 -17.10 -24.08
N LYS A 30 4.84 -16.65 -22.82
CA LYS A 30 3.63 -16.82 -22.01
C LYS A 30 2.43 -16.06 -22.59
N ALA A 31 2.65 -14.86 -23.11
CA ALA A 31 1.61 -14.04 -23.72
C ALA A 31 1.16 -14.56 -25.10
N GLY A 32 1.87 -15.51 -25.71
CA GLY A 32 1.57 -16.01 -27.06
C GLY A 32 1.98 -15.04 -28.18
N TYR A 33 2.91 -14.13 -27.93
CA TYR A 33 3.35 -13.10 -28.89
C TYR A 33 4.84 -13.19 -29.19
N SER A 34 5.26 -12.62 -30.33
CA SER A 34 6.67 -12.38 -30.58
C SER A 34 7.22 -11.32 -29.61
N LYS A 35 8.52 -11.41 -29.29
CA LYS A 35 9.20 -10.48 -28.36
C LYS A 35 8.96 -9.01 -28.71
N TRP A 36 9.13 -8.67 -30.00
CA TRP A 36 9.01 -7.29 -30.48
C TRP A 36 7.57 -6.79 -30.40
N HIS A 37 6.61 -7.62 -30.79
CA HIS A 37 5.19 -7.26 -30.72
C HIS A 37 4.76 -7.06 -29.27
N PHE A 38 5.09 -8.01 -28.39
CA PHE A 38 4.73 -7.94 -26.98
C PHE A 38 5.32 -6.69 -26.31
N GLN A 39 6.61 -6.41 -26.54
CA GLN A 39 7.24 -5.24 -25.94
C GLN A 39 6.61 -3.92 -26.41
N ARG A 40 6.16 -3.85 -27.66
CA ARG A 40 5.46 -2.68 -28.21
C ARG A 40 4.11 -2.48 -27.53
N ILE A 41 3.27 -3.52 -27.48
CA ILE A 41 1.93 -3.41 -26.86
C ILE A 41 2.03 -3.15 -25.36
N PHE A 42 2.97 -3.80 -24.65
CA PHE A 42 3.19 -3.58 -23.23
C PHE A 42 3.59 -2.14 -22.96
N LYS A 43 4.53 -1.58 -23.74
CA LYS A 43 4.93 -0.17 -23.58
C LYS A 43 3.82 0.80 -23.94
N GLN A 44 3.06 0.52 -24.99
CA GLN A 44 1.95 1.36 -25.41
C GLN A 44 0.88 1.47 -24.33
N GLN A 45 0.60 0.36 -23.62
CA GLN A 45 -0.45 0.34 -22.60
C GLN A 45 0.05 0.77 -21.21
N THR A 46 1.26 0.37 -20.81
CA THR A 46 1.76 0.63 -19.45
C THR A 46 2.57 1.92 -19.34
N GLY A 47 3.11 2.42 -20.46
CA GLY A 47 4.12 3.48 -20.49
C GLY A 47 5.55 3.00 -20.23
N TYR A 48 5.74 1.75 -19.83
CA TYR A 48 7.05 1.20 -19.45
C TYR A 48 7.53 0.15 -20.45
N THR A 49 8.85 0.02 -20.61
CA THR A 49 9.39 -1.24 -21.14
C THR A 49 9.22 -2.33 -20.08
N LEU A 50 8.99 -3.57 -20.51
CA LEU A 50 8.89 -4.72 -19.60
C LEU A 50 10.09 -4.79 -18.63
N ALA A 51 11.31 -4.66 -19.15
CA ALA A 51 12.52 -4.71 -18.34
C ALA A 51 12.59 -3.60 -17.27
N ASN A 52 12.14 -2.38 -17.61
CA ASN A 52 12.13 -1.27 -16.65
C ASN A 52 11.05 -1.46 -15.59
N TYR A 53 9.86 -1.92 -15.99
CA TYR A 53 8.79 -2.24 -15.05
C TYR A 53 9.22 -3.31 -14.04
N VAL A 54 9.70 -4.46 -14.52
CA VAL A 54 10.15 -5.58 -13.68
C VAL A 54 11.29 -5.13 -12.75
N ARG A 55 12.27 -4.38 -13.27
CA ARG A 55 13.37 -3.86 -12.44
C ARG A 55 12.88 -2.93 -11.34
N ALA A 56 12.00 -1.98 -11.66
CA ALA A 56 11.48 -1.02 -10.69
C ALA A 56 10.62 -1.71 -9.62
N ARG A 57 9.80 -2.69 -10.00
CA ARG A 57 9.02 -3.52 -9.06
C ARG A 57 9.92 -4.30 -8.12
N ARG A 58 10.92 -5.01 -8.66
CA ARG A 58 11.94 -5.72 -7.87
C ARG A 58 12.68 -4.82 -6.88
N LEU A 59 13.09 -3.63 -7.31
CA LEU A 59 13.77 -2.66 -6.45
C LEU A 59 12.83 -2.13 -5.35
N SER A 60 11.56 -1.92 -5.65
CA SER A 60 10.53 -1.52 -4.67
C SER A 60 10.32 -2.61 -3.60
N CYS A 61 10.19 -3.87 -4.01
CA CYS A 61 10.10 -4.99 -3.08
C CYS A 61 11.38 -5.16 -2.25
N ALA A 62 12.55 -4.98 -2.87
CA ALA A 62 13.83 -4.99 -2.16
C ALA A 62 13.93 -3.85 -1.13
N ALA A 63 13.41 -2.66 -1.42
CA ALA A 63 13.39 -1.53 -0.48
C ALA A 63 12.57 -1.86 0.78
N ILE A 64 11.43 -2.52 0.62
CA ILE A 64 10.62 -3.00 1.76
C ILE A 64 11.38 -4.07 2.55
N ALA A 65 11.93 -5.07 1.86
CA ALA A 65 12.71 -6.12 2.50
C ALA A 65 13.92 -5.57 3.26
N LEU A 66 14.60 -4.54 2.73
CA LEU A 66 15.73 -3.89 3.40
C LEU A 66 15.35 -3.23 4.74
N ARG A 67 14.10 -2.76 4.86
CA ARG A 67 13.57 -2.08 6.05
C ARG A 67 12.97 -3.05 7.06
N LEU A 68 12.25 -4.05 6.57
CA LEU A 68 11.40 -4.89 7.40
C LEU A 68 12.01 -6.25 7.71
N LEU A 69 13.05 -6.67 6.97
CA LEU A 69 13.64 -7.99 7.11
C LEU A 69 15.15 -7.90 7.39
N PRO A 70 15.70 -8.82 8.21
CA PRO A 70 17.13 -8.88 8.51
C PRO A 70 17.95 -9.53 7.37
N LEU A 71 17.52 -9.41 6.12
CA LEU A 71 18.19 -10.04 4.97
C LEU A 71 19.49 -9.33 4.61
N ASN A 72 20.50 -10.06 4.15
CA ASN A 72 21.73 -9.44 3.64
C ASN A 72 21.58 -9.04 2.15
N LEU A 73 22.47 -8.17 1.67
CA LEU A 73 22.38 -7.64 0.31
C LEU A 73 22.60 -8.70 -0.77
N MET A 74 23.43 -9.72 -0.50
CA MET A 74 23.65 -10.83 -1.42
C MET A 74 22.36 -11.63 -1.61
N HIS A 75 21.69 -11.96 -0.51
CA HIS A 75 20.41 -12.66 -0.53
C HIS A 75 19.36 -11.88 -1.32
N LEU A 76 19.21 -10.58 -1.06
CA LEU A 76 18.27 -9.72 -1.80
C LEU A 76 18.58 -9.64 -3.30
N SER A 77 19.87 -9.54 -3.65
CA SER A 77 20.32 -9.57 -5.04
C SER A 77 19.89 -10.86 -5.73
N THR A 78 20.13 -12.02 -5.11
CA THR A 78 19.74 -13.33 -5.66
C THR A 78 18.23 -13.50 -5.73
N LYS A 79 17.51 -13.17 -4.64
CA LYS A 79 16.05 -13.25 -4.53
C LYS A 79 15.35 -12.46 -5.65
N TYR A 80 15.81 -11.24 -5.91
CA TYR A 80 15.28 -10.41 -6.98
C TYR A 80 16.06 -10.52 -8.30
N ARG A 81 16.77 -11.63 -8.51
CA ARG A 81 17.35 -12.05 -9.80
C ARG A 81 18.29 -11.01 -10.43
N PHE A 82 19.07 -10.31 -9.60
CA PHE A 82 20.19 -9.49 -10.06
C PHE A 82 21.44 -10.36 -10.23
N ASN A 83 22.18 -10.17 -11.32
CA ASN A 83 23.36 -10.98 -11.65
C ASN A 83 24.47 -10.94 -10.60
N SER A 84 24.55 -9.84 -9.83
CA SER A 84 25.52 -9.67 -8.76
C SER A 84 25.04 -8.64 -7.75
N GLN A 85 25.54 -8.74 -6.51
CA GLN A 85 25.28 -7.76 -5.45
C GLN A 85 25.69 -6.34 -5.89
N GLN A 86 26.76 -6.20 -6.66
CA GLN A 86 27.22 -4.92 -7.20
C GLN A 86 26.19 -4.32 -8.16
N THR A 87 25.63 -5.14 -9.05
CA THR A 87 24.57 -4.71 -9.98
C THR A 87 23.32 -4.28 -9.23
N PHE A 88 22.92 -5.05 -8.20
CA PHE A 88 21.81 -4.69 -7.32
C PHE A 88 22.05 -3.34 -6.62
N CYS A 89 23.23 -3.15 -6.00
CA CYS A 89 23.54 -1.93 -5.26
C CYS A 89 23.57 -0.70 -6.18
N TRP A 90 24.13 -0.84 -7.38
CA TRP A 90 24.14 0.22 -8.37
C TRP A 90 22.72 0.56 -8.83
N ALA A 91 21.93 -0.43 -9.22
CA ALA A 91 20.55 -0.22 -9.68
C ALA A 91 19.68 0.40 -8.59
N PHE A 92 19.81 -0.07 -7.34
CA PHE A 92 19.11 0.48 -6.20
C PHE A 92 19.48 1.95 -5.96
N LYS A 93 20.77 2.29 -6.00
CA LYS A 93 21.23 3.68 -5.83
C LYS A 93 20.74 4.59 -6.96
N GLN A 94 20.71 4.12 -8.20
CA GLN A 94 20.15 4.90 -9.32
C GLN A 94 18.66 5.15 -9.15
N HIS A 95 17.93 4.15 -8.63
CA HIS A 95 16.48 4.22 -8.48
C HIS A 95 16.01 5.04 -7.28
N PHE A 96 16.67 4.89 -6.12
CA PHE A 96 16.28 5.56 -4.86
C PHE A 96 17.21 6.71 -4.45
N GLY A 97 18.25 7.01 -5.22
CA GLY A 97 19.23 8.07 -4.92
C GLY A 97 20.20 7.75 -3.76
N ILE A 98 20.04 6.61 -3.08
CA ILE A 98 20.84 6.22 -1.90
C ILE A 98 21.24 4.75 -1.97
N THR A 99 22.36 4.38 -1.36
CA THR A 99 22.80 2.97 -1.31
C THR A 99 21.84 2.11 -0.47
N PRO A 100 21.73 0.79 -0.74
CA PRO A 100 20.92 -0.12 0.08
C PRO A 100 21.24 -0.07 1.58
N SER A 101 22.53 -0.03 1.93
CA SER A 101 22.97 0.07 3.33
C SER A 101 22.60 1.41 3.96
N GLY A 102 22.68 2.50 3.19
CA GLY A 102 22.23 3.82 3.65
C GLY A 102 20.72 3.86 3.86
N TYR A 103 19.95 3.28 2.93
CA TYR A 103 18.49 3.16 3.02
C TYR A 103 18.05 2.39 4.27
N ARG A 104 18.74 1.31 4.62
CA ARG A 104 18.49 0.54 5.85
C ARG A 104 18.74 1.34 7.12
N LYS A 105 19.81 2.14 7.16
CA LYS A 105 20.24 2.88 8.37
C LYS A 105 19.48 4.20 8.58
N LYS A 106 18.83 4.73 7.55
CA LYS A 106 18.10 6.00 7.63
C LYS A 106 16.96 5.91 8.67
N ASN A 107 16.78 6.94 9.49
CA ASN A 107 15.58 7.01 10.32
C ASN A 107 14.36 7.32 9.42
N GLY A 108 13.29 6.53 9.54
CA GLY A 108 12.18 6.56 8.57
C GLY A 108 12.58 6.12 7.16
N TRP A 109 11.66 6.28 6.20
CA TRP A 109 11.96 6.05 4.79
C TRP A 109 11.25 7.04 3.88
N GLN A 110 11.84 7.30 2.70
CA GLN A 110 11.22 8.13 1.68
C GLN A 110 10.37 7.24 0.77
N PRO A 111 9.08 7.57 0.55
CA PRO A 111 8.21 6.83 -0.36
C PRO A 111 8.51 7.13 -1.84
N GLY A 112 9.24 8.22 -2.12
CA GLY A 112 9.67 8.54 -3.48
C GLY A 112 10.44 7.41 -4.14
N GLY A 113 10.09 7.09 -5.40
CA GLY A 113 10.71 6.02 -6.18
C GLY A 113 10.05 4.65 -6.03
N PHE A 114 9.10 4.47 -5.12
CA PHE A 114 8.31 3.24 -5.12
C PHE A 114 7.46 3.13 -6.38
N VAL A 115 7.51 1.98 -7.04
CA VAL A 115 6.60 1.63 -8.13
C VAL A 115 5.72 0.52 -7.60
N LEU A 116 4.40 0.72 -7.55
CA LEU A 116 3.44 -0.31 -7.15
C LEU A 116 2.97 -1.13 -8.37
N PRO A 117 2.34 -2.31 -8.17
CA PRO A 117 1.67 -3.05 -9.24
C PRO A 117 0.82 -2.10 -10.09
N LYS A 118 1.01 -2.12 -11.42
CA LYS A 118 0.30 -1.20 -12.31
C LYS A 118 -1.21 -1.40 -12.18
N ARG A 119 -1.94 -0.29 -12.01
CA ARG A 119 -3.40 -0.24 -12.03
C ARG A 119 -3.84 0.84 -13.01
N TYR A 120 -5.03 0.65 -13.57
CA TYR A 120 -5.62 1.52 -14.59
C TYR A 120 -6.77 2.39 -14.06
N ALA A 121 -6.91 2.48 -12.73
CA ALA A 121 -7.87 3.38 -12.12
C ALA A 121 -7.60 4.82 -12.54
N GLY A 122 -8.68 5.58 -12.73
CA GLY A 122 -8.60 7.02 -12.98
C GLY A 122 -7.90 7.73 -11.82
N LYS A 123 -7.22 8.84 -12.10
CA LYS A 123 -6.64 9.68 -11.05
C LYS A 123 -7.76 10.13 -10.11
N LEU A 124 -7.56 9.91 -8.82
CA LEU A 124 -8.53 10.31 -7.81
C LEU A 124 -8.37 11.81 -7.52
N HIS A 125 -9.49 12.47 -7.25
CA HIS A 125 -9.46 13.85 -6.79
C HIS A 125 -9.02 13.89 -5.34
N SER A 126 -7.81 14.42 -5.10
CA SER A 126 -7.22 14.51 -3.78
C SER A 126 -6.58 15.87 -3.51
N SER A 127 -6.59 16.27 -2.24
CA SER A 127 -5.80 17.38 -1.70
C SER A 127 -4.94 16.88 -0.54
N VAL A 128 -3.88 17.61 -0.20
CA VAL A 128 -2.96 17.24 0.88
C VAL A 128 -2.83 18.35 1.91
N GLU A 129 -2.77 17.98 3.18
CA GLU A 129 -2.48 18.89 4.29
C GLU A 129 -1.62 18.20 5.36
N MET A 130 -0.81 18.98 6.08
CA MET A 130 -0.07 18.50 7.25
C MET A 130 -0.94 18.67 8.50
N THR A 131 -1.03 17.64 9.33
CA THR A 131 -1.88 17.66 10.54
C THR A 131 -1.37 16.71 11.60
N THR A 132 -1.94 16.80 12.80
CA THR A 132 -1.94 15.70 13.78
C THR A 132 -3.25 14.92 13.67
N LEU A 133 -3.26 13.67 14.16
CA LEU A 133 -4.52 12.96 14.35
C LEU A 133 -5.28 13.57 15.54
N PRO A 134 -6.62 13.68 15.48
CA PRO A 134 -7.41 14.14 16.61
C PRO A 134 -7.27 13.18 17.81
N GLU A 135 -7.30 13.71 19.03
CA GLU A 135 -7.29 12.91 20.26
C GLU A 135 -8.62 12.16 20.41
N LYS A 136 -8.71 11.02 19.72
CA LYS A 136 -9.86 10.11 19.78
C LYS A 136 -9.43 8.77 20.37
N VAL A 137 -10.29 8.19 21.20
CA VAL A 137 -10.13 6.81 21.66
C VAL A 137 -10.90 5.91 20.70
N LEU A 138 -10.16 5.18 19.87
CA LEU A 138 -10.72 4.23 18.92
C LEU A 138 -10.72 2.83 19.52
N THR A 139 -11.75 2.03 19.22
CA THR A 139 -11.84 0.62 19.62
C THR A 139 -12.26 -0.22 18.44
N GLY A 140 -11.65 -1.40 18.29
CA GLY A 140 -12.11 -2.37 17.30
C GLY A 140 -11.16 -3.54 17.10
N THR A 141 -11.44 -4.36 16.09
CA THR A 141 -10.85 -5.69 15.96
C THR A 141 -9.53 -5.65 15.22
N THR A 142 -8.49 -6.28 15.78
CA THR A 142 -7.18 -6.42 15.13
C THR A 142 -6.98 -7.82 14.55
N HIS A 143 -6.30 -7.88 13.41
CA HIS A 143 -5.93 -9.11 12.73
C HIS A 143 -4.45 -9.08 12.38
N ILE A 144 -3.72 -10.12 12.77
CA ILE A 144 -2.31 -10.30 12.44
C ILE A 144 -2.20 -11.33 11.32
N TYR A 145 -1.45 -11.00 10.27
CA TYR A 145 -1.21 -11.90 9.14
C TYR A 145 0.24 -11.83 8.67
N GLN A 146 0.71 -12.93 8.07
CA GLN A 146 2.03 -12.96 7.44
C GLN A 146 1.99 -12.31 6.05
N ALA A 147 3.00 -11.49 5.77
CA ALA A 147 3.23 -10.85 4.49
C ALA A 147 4.68 -11.05 4.03
N ALA A 148 4.88 -11.05 2.73
CA ALA A 148 6.19 -10.96 2.10
C ALA A 148 6.35 -9.58 1.44
N SER A 149 7.58 -9.21 1.12
CA SER A 149 7.93 -7.88 0.58
C SER A 149 7.34 -7.57 -0.80
N ASP A 150 6.89 -8.59 -1.53
CA ASP A 150 6.20 -8.51 -2.82
C ASP A 150 4.67 -8.39 -2.67
N THR A 151 4.10 -8.92 -1.60
CA THR A 151 2.65 -9.07 -1.38
C THR A 151 2.08 -8.18 -0.27
N TRP A 152 2.92 -7.40 0.41
CA TRP A 152 2.58 -6.62 1.61
C TRP A 152 1.35 -5.71 1.44
N ASN A 153 1.16 -5.12 0.27
CA ASN A 153 0.05 -4.22 -0.05
C ASN A 153 -1.07 -4.88 -0.89
N MET A 154 -0.96 -6.18 -1.18
CA MET A 154 -1.87 -6.88 -2.09
C MET A 154 -3.10 -7.46 -1.41
N ARG A 155 -3.09 -7.59 -0.07
CA ARG A 155 -4.16 -8.27 0.69
C ARG A 155 -5.24 -7.36 1.27
N LEU A 156 -5.04 -6.04 1.23
CA LEU A 156 -5.94 -5.09 1.90
C LEU A 156 -7.40 -5.20 1.42
N PRO A 157 -7.72 -5.34 0.11
CA PRO A 157 -9.11 -5.51 -0.33
C PRO A 157 -9.78 -6.76 0.25
N GLN A 158 -9.07 -7.89 0.31
CA GLN A 158 -9.59 -9.12 0.90
C GLN A 158 -9.81 -8.95 2.41
N LEU A 159 -8.83 -8.39 3.14
CA LEU A 159 -8.96 -8.16 4.59
C LEU A 159 -10.16 -7.27 4.90
N ARG A 160 -10.39 -6.20 4.12
CA ARG A 160 -11.59 -5.36 4.25
C ARG A 160 -12.87 -6.15 4.06
N LYS A 161 -12.98 -6.90 2.96
CA LYS A 161 -14.15 -7.73 2.66
C LYS A 161 -14.47 -8.73 3.78
N TYR A 162 -13.45 -9.34 4.38
CA TYR A 162 -13.65 -10.35 5.41
C TYR A 162 -13.88 -9.79 6.81
N TYR A 163 -13.25 -8.67 7.17
CA TYR A 163 -13.24 -8.20 8.56
C TYR A 163 -14.19 -7.05 8.85
N TRP A 164 -14.55 -6.25 7.84
CA TRP A 164 -15.46 -5.12 8.06
C TRP A 164 -16.85 -5.59 8.43
N GLN A 165 -17.45 -6.46 7.63
CA GLN A 165 -18.84 -6.89 7.85
C GLN A 165 -19.06 -7.48 9.26
N PRO A 166 -18.22 -8.40 9.80
CA PRO A 166 -18.34 -8.86 11.18
C PRO A 166 -18.16 -7.75 12.22
N PHE A 167 -17.22 -6.82 12.00
CA PHE A 167 -17.00 -5.69 12.90
C PHE A 167 -18.21 -4.75 12.94
N LEU A 168 -18.74 -4.36 11.77
CA LEU A 168 -19.86 -3.43 11.64
C LEU A 168 -21.15 -3.96 12.27
N ARG A 169 -21.38 -5.28 12.23
CA ARG A 169 -22.53 -5.92 12.88
C ARG A 169 -22.53 -5.81 14.42
N ARG A 170 -21.40 -5.44 15.03
CA ARG A 170 -21.27 -5.25 16.48
C ARG A 170 -21.45 -3.80 16.92
N LEU A 171 -21.55 -2.86 15.98
CA LEU A 171 -21.76 -1.45 16.31
C LEU A 171 -23.14 -1.28 16.95
N THR A 172 -23.19 -0.62 18.10
CA THR A 172 -24.43 -0.31 18.83
C THR A 172 -24.93 1.11 18.56
N ALA A 173 -24.11 1.93 17.91
CA ALA A 173 -24.44 3.27 17.44
C ALA A 173 -23.79 3.51 16.06
N LEU A 174 -24.35 4.44 15.28
CA LEU A 174 -23.77 4.87 14.02
C LEU A 174 -22.56 5.79 14.29
N PRO A 175 -21.35 5.44 13.83
CA PRO A 175 -20.19 6.29 13.98
C PRO A 175 -20.18 7.41 12.92
N ASP A 176 -19.61 8.56 13.25
CA ASP A 176 -19.33 9.61 12.25
C ASP A 176 -18.26 9.15 11.24
N SER A 177 -17.36 8.26 11.66
CA SER A 177 -16.28 7.75 10.85
C SER A 177 -15.87 6.33 11.24
N LEU A 178 -15.51 5.54 10.23
CA LEU A 178 -14.84 4.25 10.41
C LEU A 178 -13.34 4.43 10.19
N TYR A 179 -12.54 3.65 10.89
CA TYR A 179 -11.08 3.73 10.79
C TYR A 179 -10.49 2.38 10.41
N ALA A 180 -9.42 2.41 9.62
CA ALA A 180 -8.56 1.26 9.42
C ALA A 180 -7.11 1.65 9.64
N ILE A 181 -6.42 0.92 10.52
CA ILE A 181 -4.98 1.12 10.74
C ILE A 181 -4.23 -0.12 10.30
N HIS A 182 -3.08 0.08 9.68
CA HIS A 182 -2.19 -1.01 9.29
C HIS A 182 -0.73 -0.67 9.48
N GLY A 183 0.03 -1.69 9.85
CA GLY A 183 1.43 -1.51 10.18
C GLY A 183 2.15 -2.83 10.40
N VAL A 184 3.45 -2.74 10.60
CA VAL A 184 4.32 -3.90 10.83
C VAL A 184 4.29 -4.23 12.32
N SER A 185 4.06 -5.50 12.66
CA SER A 185 4.06 -5.99 14.04
C SER A 185 5.41 -6.60 14.43
N LYS A 186 5.91 -7.56 13.64
CA LYS A 186 7.17 -8.29 13.91
C LYS A 186 7.79 -8.77 12.61
N SER A 187 9.12 -8.91 12.57
CA SER A 187 9.86 -9.51 11.47
C SER A 187 10.39 -10.90 11.85
N ALA A 188 10.25 -11.90 10.99
CA ALA A 188 10.80 -13.25 11.22
C ALA A 188 11.25 -13.91 9.89
N GLY A 189 12.54 -14.18 9.76
CA GLY A 189 13.11 -14.80 8.56
C GLY A 189 12.94 -13.93 7.31
N ASP A 190 12.34 -14.50 6.27
CA ASP A 190 12.10 -13.87 4.96
C ASP A 190 10.72 -13.21 4.85
N THR A 191 9.93 -13.20 5.93
CA THR A 191 8.58 -12.67 6.02
C THR A 191 8.42 -11.74 7.22
N PHE A 192 7.35 -10.95 7.24
CA PHE A 192 6.99 -10.12 8.38
C PHE A 192 5.50 -10.22 8.68
N SER A 193 5.15 -10.09 9.96
CA SER A 193 3.78 -9.97 10.42
C SER A 193 3.32 -8.54 10.24
N MET A 194 2.21 -8.36 9.51
CA MET A 194 1.44 -7.13 9.49
C MET A 194 0.27 -7.25 10.45
N TYR A 195 -0.17 -6.13 11.00
CA TYR A 195 -1.47 -6.03 11.63
C TYR A 195 -2.38 -5.11 10.81
N TYR A 196 -3.66 -5.44 10.79
CA TYR A 196 -4.73 -4.65 10.23
C TYR A 196 -5.86 -4.60 11.26
N ALA A 197 -6.27 -3.40 11.67
CA ALA A 197 -7.41 -3.25 12.57
C ALA A 197 -8.49 -2.38 11.97
N THR A 198 -9.75 -2.77 12.17
CA THR A 198 -10.94 -1.97 11.84
C THR A 198 -11.50 -1.41 13.12
N LEU A 199 -11.70 -0.09 13.19
CA LEU A 199 -12.05 0.61 14.42
C LEU A 199 -13.18 1.61 14.20
N ALA A 200 -13.83 1.97 15.30
CA ALA A 200 -14.75 3.09 15.42
C ALA A 200 -14.47 3.81 16.75
N GLU A 201 -15.15 4.92 17.00
CA GLU A 201 -15.06 5.58 18.31
C GLU A 201 -15.57 4.66 19.42
N ALA A 202 -14.92 4.68 20.58
CA ALA A 202 -15.17 3.71 21.65
C ALA A 202 -16.63 3.61 22.08
N HIS A 203 -17.39 4.72 22.04
CA HIS A 203 -18.81 4.74 22.41
C HIS A 203 -19.72 3.95 21.44
N CYS A 204 -19.25 3.64 20.22
CA CYS A 204 -19.99 2.87 19.23
C CYS A 204 -19.94 1.35 19.48
N LEU A 205 -19.08 0.87 20.40
CA LEU A 205 -18.99 -0.53 20.79
C LEU A 205 -19.19 -0.68 22.30
N GLN A 206 -20.17 -1.48 22.72
CA GLN A 206 -20.37 -1.80 24.14
C GLN A 206 -19.75 -3.15 24.54
N ASN A 207 -19.73 -4.13 23.64
CA ASN A 207 -19.27 -5.48 23.91
C ASN A 207 -17.96 -5.79 23.15
N THR A 208 -16.82 -5.57 23.82
CA THR A 208 -15.50 -5.86 23.27
C THR A 208 -15.19 -7.36 23.30
N THR A 209 -14.47 -7.85 22.30
CA THR A 209 -13.93 -9.22 22.25
C THR A 209 -12.43 -9.23 22.63
N PRO A 210 -11.84 -10.39 22.96
CA PRO A 210 -10.40 -10.49 23.20
C PRO A 210 -9.53 -10.09 22.00
N GLN A 211 -10.09 -10.05 20.79
CA GLN A 211 -9.42 -9.59 19.57
C GLN A 211 -9.53 -8.08 19.37
N ASP A 212 -10.28 -7.37 20.21
CA ASP A 212 -10.38 -5.92 20.12
C ASP A 212 -9.19 -5.24 20.81
N ILE A 213 -8.77 -4.13 20.20
CA ILE A 213 -7.74 -3.24 20.71
C ILE A 213 -8.35 -1.87 20.98
N VAL A 214 -7.76 -1.16 21.94
CA VAL A 214 -7.94 0.29 22.09
C VAL A 214 -6.76 0.97 21.44
N TYR A 215 -7.03 1.90 20.55
CA TYR A 215 -6.02 2.69 19.87
C TYR A 215 -6.26 4.17 20.16
N THR A 216 -5.23 4.79 20.72
CA THR A 216 -5.17 6.24 20.91
C THR A 216 -4.05 6.76 20.00
N PRO A 217 -4.36 7.58 18.99
CA PRO A 217 -3.35 8.20 18.16
C PRO A 217 -2.35 8.97 19.03
N GLY A 218 -1.05 8.74 18.83
CA GLY A 218 0.00 9.52 19.49
C GLY A 218 0.14 10.93 18.90
N HIS A 219 0.96 11.78 19.53
CA HIS A 219 1.28 13.14 19.08
C HIS A 219 2.23 13.20 17.87
N ALA A 220 1.99 12.37 16.86
CA ALA A 220 2.77 12.36 15.62
C ALA A 220 2.19 13.32 14.58
N HIS A 221 3.06 13.81 13.70
CA HIS A 221 2.65 14.54 12.50
C HIS A 221 2.30 13.56 11.38
N TYR A 222 1.29 13.90 10.60
CA TYR A 222 0.80 13.12 9.48
C TYR A 222 0.66 14.01 8.25
N LEU A 223 1.03 13.48 7.09
CA LEU A 223 0.51 13.95 5.82
C LEU A 223 -0.88 13.35 5.66
N LYS A 224 -1.92 14.19 5.68
CA LYS A 224 -3.30 13.79 5.41
C LYS A 224 -3.62 14.04 3.95
N ILE A 225 -4.02 12.99 3.27
CA ILE A 225 -4.47 13.01 1.87
C ILE A 225 -5.99 12.84 1.89
N ILE A 226 -6.71 13.83 1.39
CA ILE A 226 -8.16 13.92 1.44
C ILE A 226 -8.70 13.56 0.07
N PHE A 227 -9.37 12.41 -0.03
CA PHE A 227 -10.04 11.97 -1.24
C PHE A 227 -11.51 12.37 -1.18
N THR A 228 -12.01 12.95 -2.27
CA THR A 228 -13.42 13.30 -2.44
C THR A 228 -13.94 12.78 -3.77
N GLY A 229 -15.22 12.44 -3.84
CA GLY A 229 -15.86 11.93 -5.04
C GLY A 229 -16.85 10.80 -4.74
N ASP A 230 -17.23 10.09 -5.79
CA ASP A 230 -18.03 8.87 -5.69
C ASP A 230 -17.11 7.67 -5.46
N PHE A 231 -17.34 6.95 -4.36
CA PHE A 231 -16.58 5.78 -3.95
C PHE A 231 -17.35 4.46 -4.15
N SER A 232 -18.52 4.49 -4.79
CA SER A 232 -19.34 3.30 -5.00
C SER A 232 -18.60 2.20 -5.79
N ASP A 233 -17.85 2.60 -6.81
CA ASP A 233 -17.11 1.69 -7.70
C ASP A 233 -15.59 1.62 -7.42
N ILE A 234 -15.08 2.33 -6.40
CA ILE A 234 -13.64 2.37 -6.13
C ILE A 234 -13.12 1.05 -5.54
N ASP A 235 -12.01 0.52 -6.05
CA ASP A 235 -11.22 -0.45 -5.29
C ASP A 235 -10.33 0.34 -4.33
N PHE A 236 -10.40 0.06 -3.03
CA PHE A 236 -9.55 0.76 -2.06
C PHE A 236 -8.05 0.59 -2.32
N GLN A 237 -7.65 -0.43 -3.09
CA GLN A 237 -6.26 -0.54 -3.56
C GLN A 237 -5.87 0.56 -4.56
N ASP A 238 -6.84 1.14 -5.28
CA ASP A 238 -6.62 2.28 -6.18
C ASP A 238 -6.20 3.53 -5.39
N ILE A 239 -6.69 3.69 -4.15
CA ILE A 239 -6.28 4.79 -3.26
C ILE A 239 -4.80 4.66 -2.93
N THR A 240 -4.35 3.50 -2.43
CA THR A 240 -2.93 3.28 -2.14
C THR A 240 -2.07 3.41 -3.41
N TYR A 241 -2.59 2.97 -4.56
CA TYR A 241 -1.91 3.14 -5.83
C TYR A 241 -1.75 4.63 -6.20
N ASP A 242 -2.80 5.43 -6.11
CA ASP A 242 -2.78 6.88 -6.41
C ASP A 242 -1.84 7.62 -5.46
N ILE A 243 -1.89 7.31 -4.16
CA ILE A 243 -0.98 7.87 -3.15
C ILE A 243 0.49 7.66 -3.56
N TYR A 244 0.91 6.42 -3.80
CA TYR A 244 2.32 6.12 -4.03
C TYR A 244 2.83 6.48 -5.43
N ASN A 245 1.96 6.49 -6.45
CA ASN A 245 2.37 6.76 -7.82
C ASN A 245 2.13 8.20 -8.28
N ASN A 246 1.16 8.91 -7.70
CA ASN A 246 0.76 10.25 -8.14
C ASN A 246 0.99 11.32 -7.06
N VAL A 247 0.71 11.03 -5.79
CA VAL A 247 0.81 12.04 -4.71
C VAL A 247 2.22 12.11 -4.13
N LEU A 248 2.72 11.00 -3.58
CA LEU A 248 4.00 10.96 -2.85
C LEU A 248 5.24 11.27 -3.69
N PRO A 249 5.34 10.95 -4.99
CA PRO A 249 6.51 11.31 -5.79
C PRO A 249 6.74 12.82 -5.92
N GLU A 250 5.68 13.62 -5.80
CA GLU A 250 5.75 15.09 -5.82
C GLU A 250 6.16 15.68 -4.46
N LEU A 251 6.16 14.85 -3.41
CA LEU A 251 6.35 15.27 -2.03
C LEU A 251 7.66 14.71 -1.45
N ASN A 252 8.51 15.58 -0.91
CA ASN A 252 9.75 15.17 -0.25
C ASN A 252 9.55 14.81 1.24
N ILE A 253 8.60 13.93 1.52
CA ILE A 253 8.29 13.51 2.90
C ILE A 253 9.19 12.35 3.36
N ILE A 254 9.39 12.25 4.68
CA ILE A 254 10.05 11.10 5.31
C ILE A 254 9.04 10.45 6.25
N ARG A 255 8.63 9.22 5.93
CA ARG A 255 7.66 8.46 6.72
C ARG A 255 8.24 8.09 8.08
N HIS A 256 7.47 8.30 9.14
CA HIS A 256 7.81 7.88 10.49
C HIS A 256 7.84 6.35 10.59
N PRO A 257 8.86 5.74 11.23
CA PRO A 257 8.95 4.28 11.30
C PRO A 257 7.96 3.65 12.29
N ASP A 258 7.66 4.34 13.40
CA ASP A 258 6.95 3.72 14.55
C ASP A 258 5.43 3.91 14.56
N HIS A 259 4.89 4.71 13.64
CA HIS A 259 3.46 4.97 13.57
C HIS A 259 2.85 4.25 12.34
N PRO A 260 1.62 3.70 12.47
CA PRO A 260 0.93 3.08 11.34
C PRO A 260 0.39 4.13 10.38
N ASP A 261 0.09 3.68 9.16
CA ASP A 261 -0.80 4.45 8.30
C ASP A 261 -2.23 4.29 8.85
N THR A 262 -2.98 5.38 8.84
CA THR A 262 -4.37 5.42 9.33
C THR A 262 -5.27 5.87 8.18
N GLU A 263 -6.34 5.12 7.96
CA GLU A 263 -7.40 5.45 7.01
C GLU A 263 -8.65 5.82 7.82
N GLU A 264 -9.29 6.91 7.45
CA GLU A 264 -10.56 7.37 8.03
C GLU A 264 -11.58 7.50 6.91
N TYR A 265 -12.72 6.86 7.12
CA TYR A 265 -13.84 6.81 6.21
C TYR A 265 -14.97 7.60 6.84
N VAL A 266 -15.08 8.88 6.45
CA VAL A 266 -16.10 9.79 6.96
C VAL A 266 -17.42 9.44 6.31
N LEU A 267 -18.44 9.19 7.12
CA LEU A 267 -19.75 8.79 6.62
C LEU A 267 -20.60 10.02 6.23
N HIS A 268 -21.65 9.82 5.45
CA HIS A 268 -22.63 10.87 5.17
C HIS A 268 -23.50 11.15 6.40
N ASP A 269 -23.73 12.43 6.72
CA ASP A 269 -24.47 12.86 7.91
C ASP A 269 -25.96 12.43 7.91
N ASN A 270 -26.50 12.05 6.75
CA ASN A 270 -27.91 11.69 6.55
C ASN A 270 -28.18 10.18 6.57
N ILE A 271 -27.19 9.34 6.84
CA ILE A 271 -27.43 7.88 6.92
C ILE A 271 -28.18 7.55 8.21
N THR A 272 -29.22 6.73 8.08
CA THR A 272 -29.99 6.20 9.22
C THR A 272 -29.59 4.77 9.56
N GLU A 273 -28.91 4.09 8.65
CA GLU A 273 -28.39 2.73 8.81
C GLU A 273 -27.14 2.52 7.95
N LEU A 274 -26.26 1.61 8.38
CA LEU A 274 -25.05 1.27 7.65
C LEU A 274 -25.22 -0.10 6.97
N ASN A 275 -25.13 -0.12 5.64
CA ASN A 275 -25.13 -1.38 4.90
C ASN A 275 -23.82 -2.14 5.14
N THR A 276 -23.87 -3.18 5.97
CA THR A 276 -22.67 -3.97 6.32
C THR A 276 -22.10 -4.81 5.16
N GLU A 277 -22.87 -5.06 4.10
CA GLU A 277 -22.40 -5.79 2.91
C GLU A 277 -21.65 -4.86 1.94
N ASN A 278 -22.07 -3.60 1.87
CA ASN A 278 -21.42 -2.58 1.05
C ASN A 278 -21.32 -1.24 1.79
N PRO A 279 -20.42 -1.14 2.79
CA PRO A 279 -20.30 0.06 3.62
C PRO A 279 -19.74 1.26 2.84
N LYS A 280 -19.15 1.04 1.65
CA LYS A 280 -18.60 2.11 0.81
C LYS A 280 -19.66 3.12 0.37
N LEU A 281 -20.90 2.69 0.20
CA LEU A 281 -22.01 3.56 -0.21
C LEU A 281 -22.33 4.65 0.83
N ALA A 282 -21.91 4.46 2.08
CA ALA A 282 -22.08 5.42 3.15
C ALA A 282 -20.90 6.41 3.26
N VAL A 283 -19.81 6.19 2.53
CA VAL A 283 -18.58 6.98 2.66
C VAL A 283 -18.65 8.24 1.80
N ARG A 284 -18.48 9.40 2.44
CA ARG A 284 -18.47 10.73 1.82
C ARG A 284 -17.06 11.23 1.51
N VAL A 285 -16.12 10.97 2.41
CA VAL A 285 -14.72 11.42 2.32
C VAL A 285 -13.82 10.30 2.84
N ILE A 286 -12.67 10.11 2.19
CA ILE A 286 -11.62 9.21 2.69
C ILE A 286 -10.40 10.05 3.03
N ASN A 287 -10.00 10.07 4.29
CA ASN A 287 -8.75 10.68 4.72
C ASN A 287 -7.71 9.57 4.92
N TYR A 288 -6.56 9.72 4.27
CA TYR A 288 -5.42 8.81 4.43
C TYR A 288 -4.28 9.54 5.13
N TYR A 289 -3.90 9.07 6.31
CA TYR A 289 -2.88 9.67 7.17
C TYR A 289 -1.60 8.85 7.09
N ILE A 290 -0.55 9.45 6.52
CA ILE A 290 0.80 8.87 6.49
C ILE A 290 1.64 9.55 7.57
N PRO A 291 2.16 8.82 8.56
CA PRO A 291 2.93 9.44 9.63
C PRO A 291 4.30 9.91 9.10
N VAL A 292 4.76 11.07 9.54
CA VAL A 292 6.00 11.71 9.05
C VAL A 292 6.87 12.20 10.20
N LEU A 293 8.19 12.25 10.00
CA LEU A 293 9.16 12.60 11.05
C LEU A 293 9.22 14.09 11.43
N THR A 294 8.74 14.99 10.59
CA THR A 294 8.80 16.45 10.81
C THR A 294 7.74 17.14 9.95
N ASP A 295 7.19 18.25 10.45
CA ASP A 295 6.49 19.24 9.63
C ASP A 295 7.42 19.67 8.50
N THR A 296 7.13 19.24 7.28
CA THR A 296 7.66 19.94 6.10
C THR A 296 6.93 21.27 6.05
N SER A 297 7.41 22.25 6.82
CA SER A 297 7.07 23.66 6.69
C SER A 297 7.49 24.10 5.28
N GLY A 298 6.59 23.90 4.32
CA GLY A 298 6.84 24.07 2.90
C GLY A 298 5.84 23.36 1.97
N LEU A 299 4.71 22.87 2.49
CA LEU A 299 3.52 22.54 1.70
C LEU A 299 2.52 23.70 1.78
#